data_AF-A0A955M329-F1
#
_entry.id   AF-A0A955M329-F1
#
_cell.length_a   1.000
_cell.length_b   1.000
_cell.length_c   1.000
_cell.angle_alpha   90.00
_cell.angle_beta   90.00
_cell.angle_gamma   90.00
#
_symmetry.space_group_name_H-M   'P 1'
#
loop_
_entity.id
_entity.type
_entity.pdbx_description
1 polymer ?
#
loop_
_entity_poly.entity_id
_entity_poly.type
_entity_poly.pdbx_seq_one_letter_code
_entity_poly.pdbx_strand_id
1 'polypeptide(L)'
;MDRRSFIKWSLIGWTAFVAVVGGYASMIMRYLFPNVLFEPKQSFRAGRISNYNVGEVSEVYKDQFGVWIVREKEKIYALSTVCTHLGCTPNWNP
;
A
#
# COMPACT_ATOMS: atom_id res chain seq x y z
N MET A 1 -24.58 -40.10 -35.63
CA MET A 1 -24.43 -39.03 -34.63
C MET A 1 -25.42 -37.92 -34.97
N ASP A 2 -26.28 -37.53 -34.03
CA ASP A 2 -27.26 -36.46 -34.26
C ASP A 2 -26.61 -35.07 -34.08
N ARG A 3 -26.94 -34.13 -34.96
CA ARG A 3 -26.40 -32.75 -34.97
C ARG A 3 -26.71 -32.02 -33.67
N ARG A 4 -27.89 -32.27 -33.08
CA ARG A 4 -28.27 -31.67 -31.79
C ARG A 4 -27.42 -32.17 -30.64
N SER A 5 -27.00 -33.45 -30.69
CA SER A 5 -26.09 -34.03 -29.71
C SER A 5 -24.71 -33.39 -29.79
N PHE A 6 -24.17 -33.20 -31.01
CA PHE A 6 -22.89 -32.52 -31.21
C PHE A 6 -22.86 -31.10 -30.62
N ILE A 7 -23.91 -30.30 -30.88
CA ILE A 7 -24.01 -28.93 -30.34
C ILE A 7 -24.05 -28.94 -28.80
N LYS A 8 -24.83 -29.86 -28.19
CA LYS A 8 -24.90 -29.99 -26.73
C LYS A 8 -23.54 -30.32 -26.12
N TRP A 9 -22.81 -31.30 -26.67
CA TRP A 9 -21.49 -31.69 -26.17
C TRP A 9 -20.45 -30.59 -26.36
N SER A 10 -20.48 -29.87 -27.49
CA SER A 10 -19.61 -28.73 -27.73
C SER A 10 -19.85 -27.60 -26.73
N LEU A 11 -21.11 -27.27 -26.43
CA LEU A 11 -21.46 -26.26 -25.42
C LEU A 11 -20.94 -26.64 -24.02
N ILE A 12 -21.06 -27.90 -23.62
CA ILE A 12 -20.53 -28.40 -22.34
C ILE A 12 -19.00 -28.23 -22.30
N GLY A 13 -18.30 -28.60 -23.37
CA GLY A 13 -16.85 -28.44 -23.48
C GLY A 13 -16.39 -26.99 -23.37
N TRP A 14 -17.04 -26.07 -24.09
CA TRP A 14 -16.74 -24.64 -24.03
C TRP A 14 -17.05 -24.03 -22.66
N THR A 15 -18.13 -24.47 -22.02
CA THR A 15 -18.50 -24.01 -20.67
C THR A 15 -17.43 -24.43 -19.65
N ALA A 16 -17.01 -25.69 -19.70
CA ALA A 16 -15.96 -26.20 -18.83
C ALA A 16 -14.61 -25.49 -19.07
N PHE A 17 -14.25 -25.24 -20.33
CA PHE A 17 -13.05 -24.49 -20.69
C PHE A 17 -13.08 -23.07 -20.13
N VAL A 18 -14.17 -22.32 -20.34
CA VAL A 18 -14.32 -20.96 -19.80
C VAL A 18 -14.28 -20.95 -18.28
N ALA A 19 -14.89 -21.94 -17.62
CA ALA A 19 -14.85 -22.05 -16.17
C ALA A 19 -13.41 -22.23 -15.65
N VAL A 20 -12.61 -23.09 -16.29
CA VAL A 20 -11.21 -23.32 -15.92
C VAL A 20 -10.37 -22.07 -16.18
N VAL A 21 -10.47 -21.47 -17.37
CA VAL A 21 -9.73 -20.25 -17.72
C VAL A 21 -10.10 -19.10 -16.78
N GLY A 22 -11.38 -18.91 -16.50
CA GLY A 22 -11.87 -17.91 -15.55
C GLY A 22 -11.39 -18.16 -14.12
N GLY A 23 -11.36 -19.42 -13.69
CA GLY A 23 -10.80 -19.83 -12.40
C GLY A 23 -9.33 -19.43 -12.27
N TYR A 24 -8.49 -19.78 -13.24
CA TYR A 24 -7.08 -19.39 -13.24
C TYR A 24 -6.86 -17.89 -13.33
N ALA A 25 -7.63 -17.18 -14.17
CA ALA A 25 -7.57 -15.73 -14.26
C ALA A 25 -7.90 -15.07 -12.91
N SER A 26 -8.87 -15.61 -12.16
CA SER A 26 -9.21 -15.12 -10.82
C SER A 26 -8.06 -15.29 -9.81
N MET A 27 -7.31 -16.39 -9.91
CA MET A 27 -6.15 -16.64 -9.06
C MET A 27 -5.01 -15.67 -9.38
N ILE A 28 -4.76 -15.39 -10.67
CA ILE A 28 -3.79 -14.37 -11.10
C ILE A 28 -4.21 -12.99 -10.58
N MET A 29 -5.48 -12.62 -10.75
CA MET A 29 -6.01 -11.36 -10.21
C MET A 29 -5.79 -11.25 -8.71
N ARG A 30 -6.07 -12.31 -7.95
CA ARG A 30 -5.83 -12.34 -6.51
C ARG A 30 -4.35 -12.25 -6.14
N TYR A 31 -3.46 -12.82 -6.95
CA TYR A 31 -2.02 -12.72 -6.75
C TYR A 31 -1.51 -11.27 -6.84
N LEU A 32 -2.15 -10.42 -7.66
CA LEU A 32 -1.80 -9.00 -7.78
C LEU A 32 -2.15 -8.18 -6.52
N PHE A 33 -2.93 -8.72 -5.59
CA PHE A 33 -3.28 -8.08 -4.33
C PHE A 33 -2.61 -8.80 -3.14
N PRO A 34 -1.70 -8.11 -2.40
CA PRO A 34 -1.02 -8.74 -1.28
C PRO A 34 -1.99 -9.04 -0.13
N ASN A 35 -1.88 -10.24 0.48
CA ASN A 35 -2.70 -10.65 1.63
C ASN A 35 -2.12 -10.21 2.99
N VAL A 36 -0.92 -9.62 3.00
CA VAL A 36 -0.25 -9.13 4.20
C VAL A 36 0.29 -7.73 3.93
N LEU A 37 0.10 -6.82 4.89
CA LEU A 37 0.77 -5.53 4.89
C LEU A 37 2.15 -5.72 5.54
N PHE A 38 3.22 -5.45 4.79
CA PHE A 38 4.59 -5.38 5.33
C PHE A 38 4.89 -4.02 5.96
N GLU A 39 3.87 -3.25 6.28
CA GLU A 39 4.04 -1.91 6.80
C GLU A 39 4.53 -1.96 8.25
N PRO A 40 5.52 -1.14 8.63
CA PRO A 40 5.89 -1.00 10.03
C PRO A 40 4.69 -0.58 10.88
N LYS A 41 4.74 -0.89 12.17
CA LYS A 41 3.69 -0.55 13.12
C LYS A 41 3.41 0.96 13.05
N GLN A 42 2.19 1.32 12.68
CA GLN A 42 1.71 2.71 12.51
C GLN A 42 1.65 3.53 13.82
N SER A 43 2.09 2.95 14.94
CA SER A 43 2.23 3.64 16.22
C SER A 43 3.60 3.34 16.79
N PHE A 44 4.34 4.42 17.06
CA PHE A 44 5.68 4.37 17.63
C PHE A 44 5.84 5.43 18.72
N ARG A 45 6.87 5.26 19.56
CA ARG A 45 7.21 6.22 20.61
C ARG A 45 8.28 7.18 20.07
N ALA A 46 7.92 8.44 19.88
CA ALA A 46 8.81 9.49 19.39
C ALA A 46 9.67 10.13 20.50
N GLY A 47 10.13 9.36 21.49
CA GLY A 47 11.01 9.86 22.56
C GLY A 47 10.42 10.98 23.43
N ARG A 48 11.31 11.78 24.04
CA ARG A 48 10.96 12.94 24.88
C ARG A 48 11.09 14.24 24.08
N ILE A 49 10.32 15.27 24.47
CA ILE A 49 10.39 16.60 23.84
C ILE A 49 11.81 17.19 23.89
N SER A 50 12.58 16.90 24.95
CA SER A 50 13.96 17.34 25.12
C SER A 50 14.93 16.84 24.03
N ASN A 51 14.56 15.79 23.29
CA ASN A 51 15.42 15.21 22.26
C ASN A 51 15.37 15.99 20.94
N TYR A 52 14.49 16.98 20.84
CA TYR A 52 14.31 17.81 19.64
C TYR A 52 14.79 19.23 19.92
N ASN A 53 15.58 19.80 19.01
CA ASN A 53 16.05 21.18 19.13
C ASN A 53 14.92 22.17 18.78
N VAL A 54 14.89 23.31 19.48
CA VAL A 54 13.91 24.37 19.22
C VAL A 54 14.31 25.12 17.94
N GLY A 55 13.37 25.28 17.01
CA GLY A 55 13.58 25.92 15.72
C GLY A 55 14.11 24.98 14.62
N GLU A 56 14.22 23.68 14.90
CA GLU A 56 14.75 22.68 13.98
C GLU A 56 13.69 21.62 13.64
N VAL A 57 13.80 21.06 12.44
CA VAL A 57 13.03 19.90 12.00
C VAL A 57 13.85 18.64 12.16
N SER A 58 13.34 17.70 12.95
CA SER A 58 13.98 16.41 13.15
C SER A 58 13.55 15.42 12.07
N GLU A 59 14.52 14.89 11.33
CA GLU A 59 14.31 13.86 10.30
C GLU A 59 14.52 12.42 10.80
N VAL A 60 14.73 12.22 12.11
CA VAL A 60 15.06 10.90 12.70
C VAL A 60 14.04 9.81 12.35
N TYR A 61 12.76 10.18 12.20
CA TYR A 61 11.67 9.25 11.90
C TYR A 61 11.19 9.30 10.44
N LYS A 62 11.93 9.99 9.56
CA LYS A 62 11.59 10.14 8.14
C LYS A 62 11.60 8.80 7.41
N ASP A 63 12.71 8.06 7.47
CA ASP A 63 12.86 6.81 6.71
C ASP A 63 12.03 5.65 7.26
N GLN A 64 11.84 5.61 8.59
CA GLN A 64 11.17 4.51 9.26
C GLN A 64 9.66 4.67 9.35
N PHE A 65 9.18 5.91 9.52
CA PHE A 65 7.77 6.19 9.81
C PHE A 65 7.18 7.29 8.92
N GLY A 66 7.96 7.90 8.02
CA GLY A 66 7.45 8.95 7.14
C GLY A 66 6.98 10.20 7.87
N VAL A 67 7.63 10.55 8.99
CA VAL A 67 7.22 11.68 9.84
C VAL A 67 8.39 12.59 10.17
N TRP A 68 8.15 13.89 10.03
CA TRP A 68 8.98 14.94 10.63
C TRP A 68 8.42 15.36 11.98
N ILE A 69 9.31 15.61 12.93
CA ILE A 69 8.96 16.23 14.21
C ILE A 69 9.52 17.65 14.22
N VAL A 70 8.63 18.64 14.28
CA VAL A 70 8.99 20.06 14.28
C VAL A 70 8.76 20.62 15.68
N ARG A 71 9.81 21.18 16.27
CA ARG A 71 9.73 21.84 17.58
C ARG A 71 9.93 23.33 17.43
N GLU A 72 8.87 24.09 17.66
CA GLU A 72 8.94 25.55 17.80
C GLU A 72 9.09 25.93 19.29
N LYS A 73 9.18 27.23 19.59
CA LYS A 73 9.39 27.72 20.95
C LYS A 73 8.25 27.34 21.92
N GLU A 74 7.01 27.34 21.43
CA GLU A 74 5.80 27.15 22.25
C GLU A 74 5.02 25.87 21.92
N LYS A 75 5.35 25.21 20.80
CA LYS A 75 4.61 24.04 20.32
C LYS A 75 5.52 23.02 19.66
N ILE A 76 5.05 21.78 19.66
CA ILE A 76 5.65 20.66 18.93
C ILE A 76 4.55 20.00 18.12
N TYR A 77 4.85 19.63 16.89
CA TYR A 77 3.91 18.96 16.01
C TYR A 77 4.63 17.97 15.09
N ALA A 78 3.86 17.04 14.54
CA ALA A 78 4.31 16.04 13.60
C ALA A 78 3.70 16.32 12.22
N LEU A 79 4.50 16.16 11.17
CA LEU A 79 4.07 16.29 9.79
C LEU A 79 4.39 15.02 9.01
N SER A 80 3.46 14.59 8.16
CA SER A 80 3.71 13.52 7.19
C SER A 80 4.73 13.99 6.16
N THR A 81 5.70 13.13 5.86
CA THR A 81 6.66 13.32 4.77
C THR A 81 6.16 12.71 3.47
N VAL A 82 4.86 12.46 3.34
CA VAL A 82 4.25 11.98 2.09
C VAL A 82 3.59 13.17 1.40
N CYS A 83 4.16 13.60 0.28
CA CYS A 83 3.60 14.68 -0.51
C CYS A 83 2.19 14.33 -0.98
N THR A 84 1.22 15.21 -0.75
CA THR A 84 -0.19 15.02 -1.11
C THR A 84 -0.45 14.99 -2.62
N HIS A 85 0.53 15.35 -3.45
CA HIS A 85 0.42 15.30 -4.90
C HIS A 85 0.52 13.86 -5.42
N LEU A 86 1.69 13.24 -5.26
CA LEU A 86 2.00 11.91 -5.80
C LEU A 86 2.76 11.01 -4.81
N GLY A 87 2.88 11.41 -3.55
CA GLY A 87 3.49 10.59 -2.50
C GLY A 87 5.02 10.58 -2.46
N CYS A 88 5.69 11.47 -3.19
CA CYS A 88 7.14 11.64 -3.05
C CYS A 88 7.51 12.12 -1.64
N THR A 89 8.72 11.76 -1.19
CA THR A 89 9.29 12.23 0.07
C THR A 89 9.93 13.60 -0.13
N PRO A 90 9.36 14.69 0.43
CA PRO A 90 9.94 16.01 0.29
C PRO A 90 11.24 16.10 1.11
N ASN A 91 12.14 16.98 0.66
CA ASN A 91 13.33 17.35 1.42
C ASN A 91 13.05 18.63 2.20
N TRP A 92 13.51 18.65 3.45
CA TRP A 92 13.47 19.87 4.26
C TRP A 92 14.71 20.71 3.93
N ASN A 93 14.53 21.73 3.11
CA ASN A 93 15.60 22.67 2.77
C ASN A 93 15.56 23.87 3.73
N PRO A 94 16.72 24.44 4.13
CA PRO A 94 16.80 25.68 4.89
C PRO A 94 16.33 26.90 4.09
#